data_AF-A0A7X5DC53-F1
#
_entry.id   AF-A0A7X5DC53-F1
#
_cell.length_a   1.000
_cell.length_b   1.000
_cell.length_c   1.000
_cell.angle_alpha   90.00
_cell.angle_beta   90.00
_cell.angle_gamma   90.00
#
_symmetry.space_group_name_H-M   'P 1'
#
loop_
_entity.id
_entity.type
_entity.pdbx_description
1 polymer ?
#
loop_
_entity_poly.entity_id
_entity_poly.type
_entity_poly.pdbx_seq_one_letter_code
_entity_poly.pdbx_strand_id
1 'polypeptide(L)'
;MRRKGTTSSGRQRWRCGACGCSSVRKRDSRAKRLDMFLRWLFSKATQADVGCSRATFKRMTREFWRIWPIAPLAGEVCDAVFSGGMRSCS
;
A
#
# COMPACT_ATOMS: atom_id res chain seq x y z
N MET A 1 -4.42 16.82 21.31
CA MET A 1 -3.14 16.20 21.74
C MET A 1 -2.02 17.23 21.64
N ARG A 2 -1.04 17.21 22.55
CA ARG A 2 0.11 18.13 22.60
C ARG A 2 1.41 17.37 22.35
N ARG A 3 2.35 17.97 21.62
CA ARG A 3 3.69 17.41 21.36
C ARG A 3 4.51 17.45 22.66
N LYS A 4 5.05 16.31 23.10
CA LYS A 4 5.79 16.14 24.36
C LYS A 4 7.08 15.35 24.11
N GLY A 5 8.09 16.04 23.59
CA GLY A 5 9.42 15.49 23.39
C GLY A 5 9.49 14.31 22.40
N THR A 6 10.68 13.72 22.30
CA THR A 6 10.98 12.56 21.46
C THR A 6 11.39 11.37 22.32
N THR A 7 11.15 10.15 21.84
CA THR A 7 11.69 8.93 22.45
C THR A 7 13.20 8.84 22.21
N SER A 8 13.91 7.98 22.94
CA SER A 8 15.34 7.67 22.70
C SER A 8 15.62 7.23 21.25
N SER A 9 14.64 6.60 20.61
CA SER A 9 14.63 6.24 19.19
C SER A 9 14.21 7.37 18.23
N GLY A 10 14.16 8.62 18.69
CA GLY A 10 13.86 9.81 17.89
C GLY A 10 12.40 9.96 17.46
N ARG A 11 11.46 9.16 17.98
CA ARG A 11 10.04 9.25 17.59
C ARG A 11 9.31 10.31 18.39
N GLN A 12 8.42 11.04 17.73
CA GLN A 12 7.60 12.05 18.37
C GLN A 12 6.62 11.42 19.38
N ARG A 13 6.66 11.90 20.62
CA ARG A 13 5.68 11.52 21.66
C ARG A 13 4.62 12.60 21.79
N TRP A 14 3.37 12.16 21.87
CA TRP A 14 2.19 13.00 21.96
C TRP A 14 1.49 12.71 23.29
N ARG A 15 0.99 13.74 23.97
CA ARG A 15 0.23 13.59 25.21
C ARG A 15 -1.17 14.16 25.02
N CYS A 16 -2.19 13.43 25.45
CA CYS A 16 -3.54 13.97 25.49
C CYS A 16 -3.63 15.03 26.59
N GLY A 17 -4.24 16.17 26.26
CA GLY A 17 -4.44 17.26 27.23
C GLY A 17 -5.59 16.98 28.21
N ALA A 18 -6.55 16.14 27.83
CA ALA A 18 -7.74 15.84 28.63
C ALA A 18 -7.53 14.66 29.58
N CYS A 19 -6.95 13.55 29.11
CA CYS A 19 -6.77 12.32 29.91
C CYS A 19 -5.31 12.05 30.33
N GLY A 20 -4.34 12.87 29.91
CA GLY A 20 -2.93 12.70 30.29
C GLY A 20 -2.19 11.53 29.64
N CYS A 21 -2.89 10.64 28.92
CA CYS A 21 -2.31 9.49 28.21
C CYS A 21 -1.26 9.93 27.19
N SER A 22 -0.17 9.16 27.09
CA SER A 22 0.89 9.37 26.12
C SER A 22 0.81 8.36 24.98
N SER A 23 0.94 8.81 23.74
CA SER A 23 0.99 7.95 22.55
C SER A 23 2.17 8.35 21.66
N VAL A 24 2.75 7.38 20.96
CA VAL A 24 3.80 7.60 19.97
C VAL A 24 3.19 7.37 18.60
N ARG A 25 3.14 8.41 17.76
CA ARG A 25 2.53 8.28 16.43
C ARG A 25 3.55 7.63 15.49
N LYS A 26 3.34 6.37 15.13
CA LYS A 26 4.14 5.70 14.10
C LYS A 26 3.71 6.25 12.74
N ARG A 27 4.64 6.83 11.98
CA ARG A 27 4.40 7.14 10.56
C ARG A 27 4.28 5.81 9.84
N ASP A 28 3.05 5.38 9.56
CA ASP A 28 2.82 4.15 8.81
C ASP A 28 2.90 4.44 7.31
N SER A 29 3.89 3.85 6.63
CA SER A 29 4.01 3.92 5.17
C SER A 29 3.06 2.97 4.46
N ARG A 30 2.36 2.09 5.17
CA ARG A 30 1.34 1.19 4.60
C ARG A 30 0.24 1.96 3.90
N ALA A 31 -0.25 3.06 4.48
CA ALA A 31 -1.30 3.87 3.85
C ALA A 31 -0.88 4.41 2.47
N LYS A 32 0.37 4.88 2.35
CA LYS A 32 0.92 5.33 1.06
C LYS A 32 1.11 4.19 0.06
N ARG A 33 1.56 3.03 0.55
CA ARG A 33 1.73 1.83 -0.30
C ARG A 33 0.38 1.27 -0.77
N LEU A 34 -0.66 1.39 0.05
CA LEU A 34 -2.03 1.04 -0.31
C LEU A 34 -2.61 2.01 -1.35
N ASP A 35 -2.44 3.32 -1.16
CA ASP A 35 -2.86 4.32 -2.14
C ASP A 35 -2.21 4.09 -3.51
N MET A 36 -0.90 3.87 -3.53
CA MET A 36 -0.17 3.53 -4.76
C MET A 36 -0.70 2.24 -5.39
N PHE A 37 -0.99 1.20 -4.59
CA PHE A 37 -1.53 -0.06 -5.08
C PHE A 37 -2.92 0.10 -5.69
N LEU A 38 -3.82 0.85 -5.04
CA LEU A 38 -5.18 1.11 -5.54
C LEU A 38 -5.14 1.97 -6.82
N ARG A 39 -4.30 3.00 -6.86
CA ARG A 39 -4.11 3.84 -8.05
C ARG A 39 -3.57 3.05 -9.23
N TRP A 40 -2.68 2.08 -8.99
CA TRP A 40 -2.22 1.17 -10.02
C TRP A 40 -3.34 0.20 -10.45
N LEU A 41 -4.06 -0.39 -9.50
CA LEU A 41 -5.09 -1.40 -9.76
C LEU A 41 -6.27 -0.86 -10.58
N PHE A 42 -6.68 0.39 -10.34
CA PHE A 42 -7.78 1.05 -11.06
C PHE A 42 -7.32 1.88 -12.28
N SER A 43 -6.02 1.89 -12.58
CA SER A 43 -5.48 2.60 -13.74
C SER A 43 -5.13 1.63 -14.87
N LYS A 44 -4.93 2.17 -16.08
CA LYS A 44 -4.32 1.43 -17.20
C LYS A 44 -2.79 1.32 -17.08
N ALA A 45 -2.23 1.73 -15.95
CA ALA A 45 -0.80 1.75 -15.69
C ALA A 45 -0.24 0.33 -15.59
N THR A 46 0.84 0.05 -16.33
CA THR A 46 1.56 -1.20 -16.21
C THR A 46 2.47 -1.17 -14.98
N GLN A 47 2.97 -2.33 -14.54
CA GLN A 47 3.95 -2.39 -13.45
C GLN A 47 5.24 -1.62 -13.76
N ALA A 48 5.55 -1.38 -15.04
CA ALA A 48 6.71 -0.59 -15.46
C ALA A 48 6.51 0.92 -15.19
N ASP A 49 5.26 1.38 -15.21
CA ASP A 49 4.91 2.80 -15.03
C ASP A 49 4.91 3.24 -13.55
N VAL A 50 4.96 2.29 -12.60
CA VAL A 50 4.93 2.56 -11.15
C VAL A 50 6.27 3.13 -10.64
N GLY A 51 7.27 3.32 -11.52
CA GLY A 51 8.55 3.94 -11.16
C GLY A 51 9.39 3.11 -10.17
N CYS A 52 9.06 1.83 -9.99
CA CYS A 52 9.80 0.91 -9.13
C CYS A 52 9.96 -0.46 -9.80
N SER A 53 11.00 -1.20 -9.40
CA SER A 53 11.24 -2.55 -9.94
C SER A 53 10.06 -3.48 -9.65
N ARG A 54 9.75 -4.37 -10.60
CA ARG A 54 8.70 -5.41 -10.44
C ARG A 54 8.86 -6.22 -9.15
N ALA A 55 10.09 -6.52 -8.74
CA ALA A 55 10.35 -7.26 -7.51
C ALA A 55 9.95 -6.45 -6.25
N THR A 56 10.28 -5.17 -6.24
CA THR A 56 9.93 -4.23 -5.16
C THR A 56 8.42 -4.04 -5.09
N PHE A 57 7.76 -3.85 -6.23
CA PHE A 57 6.32 -3.73 -6.32
C PHE A 57 5.61 -4.97 -5.76
N LYS A 58 6.02 -6.18 -6.18
CA LYS A 58 5.48 -7.44 -5.66
C LYS A 58 5.66 -7.58 -4.15
N ARG A 59 6.84 -7.22 -3.61
CA ARG A 59 7.09 -7.25 -2.15
C ARG A 59 6.18 -6.28 -1.39
N MET A 60 5.98 -5.07 -1.91
CA MET A 60 5.15 -4.04 -1.27
C MET A 60 3.66 -4.38 -1.30
N THR A 61 3.20 -5.08 -2.33
CA THR A 61 1.78 -5.39 -2.55
C THR A 61 1.35 -6.75 -2.00
N ARG A 62 2.30 -7.64 -1.70
CA ARG A 62 2.04 -9.00 -1.17
C ARG A 62 1.10 -9.02 0.04
N GLU A 63 1.22 -8.04 0.94
CA GLU A 63 0.35 -7.96 2.12
C GLU A 63 -1.09 -7.53 1.77
N PHE A 64 -1.27 -6.68 0.75
CA PHE A 64 -2.58 -6.21 0.32
C PHE A 64 -3.35 -7.27 -0.48
N TRP A 65 -2.66 -8.13 -1.23
CA TRP A 65 -3.29 -9.28 -1.90
C TRP A 65 -3.98 -10.25 -0.93
N ARG A 66 -3.52 -10.33 0.33
CA ARG A 66 -4.16 -11.15 1.37
C ARG A 66 -5.39 -10.49 1.98
N ILE A 67 -5.47 -9.17 1.93
CA ILE A 67 -6.61 -8.37 2.41
C ILE A 67 -7.74 -8.38 1.35
N TRP A 68 -7.45 -8.82 0.13
CA TRP A 68 -8.37 -8.79 -1.00
C TRP A 68 -9.19 -10.09 -1.27
N PRO A 69 -10.02 -10.58 -0.34
CA PRO A 69 -11.15 -11.45 -0.70
C PRO A 69 -12.46 -10.86 -0.11
N ILE A 70 -13.63 -10.78 -0.74
CA ILE A 70 -14.26 -11.37 -1.92
C ILE A 70 -15.03 -10.19 -2.52
N ALA A 71 -14.74 -9.79 -3.76
CA ALA A 71 -15.81 -9.11 -4.50
C ALA A 71 -16.92 -10.16 -4.59
N PRO A 72 -18.14 -9.94 -4.04
CA PRO A 72 -19.25 -10.78 -4.47
C PRO A 72 -19.23 -10.69 -5.99
N LEU A 73 -19.39 -11.82 -6.68
CA LEU A 73 -19.61 -11.82 -8.12
C LEU A 73 -20.90 -11.02 -8.39
N ALA A 74 -20.82 -9.69 -8.37
CA ALA A 74 -21.69 -8.83 -9.12
C ALA A 74 -21.34 -9.16 -10.57
N GLY A 75 -22.34 -9.58 -11.34
CA GLY A 75 -22.22 -10.43 -12.52
C GLY A 75 -21.45 -9.87 -13.73
N GLU A 76 -20.64 -8.84 -13.55
CA GLU A 76 -19.63 -8.39 -14.51
C GLU A 76 -18.29 -9.06 -14.22
N VAL A 77 -17.95 -10.08 -15.02
CA VAL A 77 -16.59 -10.59 -15.14
C VAL A 77 -15.71 -9.43 -15.63
N CYS A 78 -14.91 -8.84 -14.74
CA CYS A 78 -13.77 -8.03 -15.17
C CYS A 78 -12.73 -8.98 -15.75
N ASP A 79 -12.81 -9.21 -17.06
CA ASP A 79 -11.89 -10.02 -17.85
C ASP A 79 -10.51 -9.36 -17.82
N ALA A 80 -9.72 -9.69 -16.79
CA ALA A 80 -8.31 -9.35 -16.75
C ALA A 80 -7.58 -10.26 -17.75
N VAL A 81 -7.68 -9.94 -19.03
CA VAL A 81 -6.91 -10.58 -20.10
C VAL A 81 -5.45 -10.23 -19.89
N PHE A 82 -4.69 -11.17 -19.33
CA PHE A 82 -3.23 -11.13 -19.38
C PHE A 82 -2.81 -11.49 -20.81
N SER A 83 -2.70 -10.50 -21.69
CA SER A 83 -2.15 -10.70 -23.03
C SER A 83 -0.67 -11.06 -22.93
N GLY A 84 -0.39 -12.35 -23.07
CA GLY A 84 0.95 -12.89 -23.18
C GLY A 84 1.67 -12.27 -24.37
N GLY A 85 2.79 -11.62 -24.11
CA GLY A 85 3.65 -11.03 -25.13
C GLY A 85 5.11 -11.36 -24.86
N MET A 86 5.55 -12.54 -25.25
CA MET A 86 6.95 -12.77 -25.59
C MET A 86 7.05 -13.86 -26.65
N ARG A 87 7.19 -13.43 -27.91
CA ARG A 87 7.60 -14.26 -29.03
C ARG A 87 9.11 -14.48 -28.91
N SER A 88 9.53 -15.73 -28.85
CA SER A 88 10.93 -16.11 -29.06
C SER A 88 11.13 -16.27 -30.56
N CYS A 89 12.03 -15.49 -31.15
CA CYS A 89 12.62 -15.82 -32.45
C CYS A 89 13.75 -16.81 -32.19
N SER A 90 13.69 -17.97 -32.80
CA SER A 90 14.83 -18.84 -33.13
C SER A 90 14.73 -19.19 -34.60
#